data_AF-A0A8H7T6Z2-F1
#
_entry.id   AF-A0A8H7T6Z2-F1
#
_cell.length_a   1.000
_cell.length_b   1.000
_cell.length_c   1.000
_cell.angle_alpha   90.00
_cell.angle_beta   90.00
_cell.angle_gamma   90.00
#
_symmetry.space_group_name_H-M   'P 1'
#
loop_
_entity.id
_entity.type
_entity.pdbx_description
1 polymer ?
#
loop_
_entity_poly.entity_id
_entity_poly.type
_entity_poly.pdbx_seq_one_letter_code
_entity_poly.pdbx_strand_id
1 'polypeptide(L)'
;MELSLTSPSGITRYEEIVRYPTSEQTSGEVHSPMSMSASSPSGYSDHAARLRYSTDSNLVAFQISTNSAIRRFLNRITAVMYNPHESWRKKDHTTYVAWLLKISNELQSHHEAIHCNLPPFLLSTDPRAFPHDTPGTTNKATDHREFSNHLWNVSRLRGRYCAGQYLICRASYEFVLLNPEAAASHPRGQEIMDKCKSCIESCVDFVKIFSIEPVNSMTNLFATGMATFAMVIILMITTSSPQFQEVIPADIEEVIIAGQQNLKRFSLSVREFEWHLRELAKLDRARKARKAENASDMLISD
;
A
#
# COMPACT_ATOMS: atom_id res chain seq x y z
N MET A 1 3.17 -46.42 -0.63
CA MET A 1 3.67 -45.19 0.04
C MET A 1 4.63 -44.54 -0.94
N GLU A 2 4.14 -43.65 -1.78
CA GLU A 2 4.96 -42.85 -2.69
C GLU A 2 4.65 -41.38 -2.41
N LEU A 3 5.54 -40.75 -1.65
CA LEU A 3 5.55 -39.31 -1.40
C LEU A 3 6.21 -38.65 -2.62
N SER A 4 5.40 -38.20 -3.57
CA SER A 4 5.87 -37.30 -4.62
C SER A 4 6.09 -35.92 -4.00
N LEU A 5 7.32 -35.71 -3.52
CA LEU A 5 7.88 -34.41 -3.18
C LEU A 5 8.00 -33.58 -4.47
N THR A 6 6.95 -32.86 -4.83
CA THR A 6 7.07 -31.78 -5.80
C THR A 6 7.99 -30.72 -5.21
N SER A 7 9.22 -30.71 -5.69
CA SER A 7 10.26 -29.74 -5.31
C SER A 7 9.76 -28.31 -5.53
N PRO A 8 10.07 -27.36 -4.63
CA PRO A 8 9.74 -25.96 -4.85
C PRO A 8 10.46 -25.43 -6.10
N SER A 9 9.72 -24.66 -6.91
CA SER A 9 10.17 -24.03 -8.16
C SER A 9 11.52 -23.32 -8.01
N GLY A 10 12.38 -23.41 -9.03
CA GLY A 10 13.79 -23.00 -9.01
C GLY A 10 14.11 -21.52 -8.68
N ILE A 11 13.12 -20.68 -8.40
CA ILE A 11 13.31 -19.34 -7.83
C ILE A 11 13.58 -19.39 -6.32
N THR A 12 13.11 -20.41 -5.61
CA THR A 12 13.26 -20.51 -4.14
C THR A 12 14.68 -20.89 -3.69
N ARG A 13 15.56 -21.34 -4.60
CA ARG A 13 16.93 -21.78 -4.27
C ARG A 13 18.00 -20.69 -4.38
N TYR A 14 17.66 -19.50 -4.88
CA TYR A 14 18.60 -18.38 -5.02
C TYR A 14 18.17 -17.10 -4.30
N GLU A 15 17.06 -17.14 -3.53
CA GLU A 15 16.60 -15.99 -2.72
C GLU A 15 17.26 -15.93 -1.33
N GLU A 16 18.34 -16.69 -1.12
CA GLU A 16 19.18 -16.52 0.07
C GLU A 16 19.88 -15.15 0.04
N ILE A 17 19.37 -14.26 0.89
CA ILE A 17 20.15 -13.31 1.67
C ILE A 17 20.94 -12.30 0.81
N VAL A 18 20.23 -11.33 0.22
CA VAL A 18 20.87 -10.02 0.08
C VAL A 18 20.93 -9.42 1.48
N ARG A 19 22.06 -9.61 2.18
CA ARG A 19 22.27 -8.96 3.49
C ARG A 19 22.17 -7.46 3.27
N TYR A 20 21.27 -6.83 4.03
CA TYR A 20 21.24 -5.37 4.14
C TYR A 20 22.62 -4.89 4.60
N PRO A 21 23.18 -3.83 4.01
CA PRO A 21 24.37 -3.21 4.55
C PRO A 21 24.00 -2.65 5.94
N THR A 22 24.42 -3.33 6.99
CA THR A 22 24.38 -2.79 8.35
C THR A 22 25.45 -1.71 8.46
N SER A 23 25.13 -0.64 9.20
CA SER A 23 25.99 0.54 9.42
C SER A 23 27.40 0.20 9.97
N GLU A 24 27.64 -1.05 10.36
CA GLU A 24 28.89 -1.55 10.91
C GLU A 24 29.95 -1.88 9.83
N GLN A 25 29.60 -1.86 8.54
CA GLN A 25 30.58 -2.13 7.46
C GLN A 25 31.39 -0.91 7.00
N THR A 26 31.22 0.25 7.63
CA THR A 26 32.07 1.44 7.38
C THR A 26 33.29 1.54 8.28
N SER A 27 33.59 0.52 9.09
CA SER A 27 34.80 0.45 9.91
C SER A 27 35.71 -0.70 9.45
N GLY A 28 36.47 -0.49 8.37
CA GLY A 28 37.52 -1.42 7.96
C GLY A 28 37.99 -1.18 6.53
N GLU A 29 39.30 -0.99 6.38
CA GLU A 29 40.06 -0.95 5.12
C GLU A 29 40.02 0.35 4.30
N VAL A 30 40.80 1.30 4.81
CA VAL A 30 41.46 2.35 4.03
C VAL A 30 42.38 1.67 3.00
N HIS A 31 41.89 1.44 1.79
CA HIS A 31 42.75 1.24 0.62
C HIS A 31 42.99 2.58 -0.07
N SER A 32 44.18 3.13 0.16
CA SER A 32 44.68 4.36 -0.45
C SER A 32 44.63 4.30 -1.98
N PRO A 33 44.07 5.31 -2.66
CA PRO A 33 44.40 5.56 -4.05
C PRO A 33 45.70 6.35 -4.13
N MET A 34 46.56 5.86 -5.01
CA MET A 34 47.83 6.39 -5.44
C MET A 34 47.79 7.91 -5.71
N SER A 35 48.83 8.59 -5.22
CA SER A 35 49.16 10.00 -5.38
C SER A 35 49.10 10.51 -6.83
N MET A 36 48.39 11.62 -7.04
CA MET A 36 48.79 12.71 -7.95
C MET A 36 48.36 14.03 -7.31
N SER A 37 49.37 14.86 -7.00
CA SER A 37 49.32 16.12 -6.28
C SER A 37 48.85 17.30 -7.14
N ALA A 38 47.94 18.12 -6.62
CA ALA A 38 47.97 19.58 -6.78
C ALA A 38 47.16 20.26 -5.65
N SER A 39 47.74 21.32 -5.13
CA SER A 39 47.56 21.92 -3.81
C SER A 39 46.45 23.01 -3.68
N SER A 40 45.64 22.87 -2.61
CA SER A 40 45.12 23.90 -1.66
C SER A 40 44.05 24.93 -2.10
N PRO A 41 43.30 25.62 -1.16
CA PRO A 41 42.82 25.24 0.19
C PRO A 41 41.32 25.62 0.44
N SER A 42 40.51 24.75 1.07
CA SER A 42 39.34 25.15 1.92
C SER A 42 38.69 23.92 2.57
N GLY A 43 39.26 23.51 3.70
CA GLY A 43 39.02 22.23 4.37
C GLY A 43 37.72 22.05 5.17
N TYR A 44 36.60 22.70 4.83
CA TYR A 44 35.34 22.50 5.60
C TYR A 44 34.05 22.36 4.76
N SER A 45 34.12 22.39 3.42
CA SER A 45 32.92 22.25 2.56
C SER A 45 32.82 20.88 1.86
N ASP A 46 33.94 20.30 1.44
CA ASP A 46 33.95 19.09 0.61
C ASP A 46 33.57 17.81 1.39
N HIS A 47 33.93 17.73 2.67
CA HIS A 47 33.56 16.59 3.52
C HIS A 47 32.07 16.55 3.85
N ALA A 48 31.45 17.71 4.09
CA ALA A 48 30.01 17.82 4.34
C ALA A 48 29.19 17.57 3.07
N ALA A 49 29.68 18.05 1.91
CA ALA A 49 29.07 17.76 0.62
C ALA A 49 29.18 16.26 0.25
N ARG A 50 30.33 15.62 0.50
CA ARG A 50 30.51 14.17 0.31
C ARG A 50 29.71 13.33 1.30
N LEU A 51 29.59 13.75 2.57
CA LEU A 51 28.70 13.07 3.53
C LEU A 51 27.24 13.19 3.13
N ARG A 52 26.78 14.37 2.67
CA ARG A 52 25.42 14.54 2.13
C ARG A 52 25.20 13.67 0.91
N TYR A 53 26.10 13.72 -0.08
CA TYR A 53 26.02 12.90 -1.29
C TYR A 53 26.06 11.40 -0.99
N SER A 54 26.85 10.96 -0.02
CA SER A 54 26.94 9.56 0.44
C SER A 54 25.70 9.12 1.23
N THR A 55 25.15 10.01 2.07
CA THR A 55 23.90 9.76 2.79
C THR A 55 22.71 9.70 1.82
N ASP A 56 22.70 10.58 0.82
CA ASP A 56 21.69 10.61 -0.24
C ASP A 56 21.80 9.39 -1.16
N SER A 57 23.02 8.96 -1.54
CA SER A 57 23.20 7.74 -2.33
C SER A 57 22.74 6.49 -1.58
N ASN A 58 23.04 6.40 -0.29
CA ASN A 58 22.57 5.30 0.56
C ASN A 58 21.05 5.32 0.70
N LEU A 59 20.46 6.49 0.95
CA LEU A 59 19.01 6.67 1.04
C LEU A 59 18.30 6.31 -0.26
N VAL A 60 18.83 6.74 -1.40
CA VAL A 60 18.32 6.36 -2.73
C VAL A 60 18.44 4.86 -2.96
N ALA A 61 19.58 4.24 -2.63
CA ALA A 61 19.78 2.79 -2.75
C ALA A 61 18.79 2.02 -1.85
N PHE A 62 18.57 2.44 -0.61
CA PHE A 62 17.57 1.87 0.31
C PHE A 62 16.15 2.03 -0.22
N GLN A 63 15.80 3.20 -0.75
CA GLN A 63 14.50 3.42 -1.35
C GLN A 63 14.30 2.51 -2.56
N ILE A 64 15.27 2.39 -3.48
CA ILE A 64 15.16 1.55 -4.67
C ILE A 64 15.02 0.06 -4.29
N SER A 65 15.88 -0.43 -3.38
CA SER A 65 15.87 -1.83 -2.95
C SER A 65 14.57 -2.19 -2.22
N THR A 66 14.14 -1.34 -1.30
CA THR A 66 12.88 -1.49 -0.57
C THR A 66 11.67 -1.46 -1.50
N ASN A 67 11.62 -0.48 -2.42
CA ASN A 67 10.54 -0.40 -3.40
C ASN A 67 10.52 -1.63 -4.31
N SER A 68 11.67 -2.20 -4.65
CA SER A 68 11.76 -3.41 -5.46
C SER A 68 11.30 -4.65 -4.70
N ALA A 69 11.72 -4.81 -3.44
CA ALA A 69 11.30 -5.91 -2.57
C ALA A 69 9.77 -5.91 -2.37
N ILE A 70 9.19 -4.76 -2.05
CA ILE A 70 7.74 -4.63 -1.87
C ILE A 70 6.99 -4.91 -3.18
N ARG A 71 7.49 -4.44 -4.32
CA ARG A 71 6.86 -4.74 -5.62
C ARG A 71 6.87 -6.24 -5.92
N ARG A 72 7.99 -6.94 -5.65
CA ARG A 72 8.06 -8.40 -5.79
C ARG A 72 7.07 -9.10 -4.87
N PHE A 73 6.96 -8.63 -3.63
CA PHE A 73 5.98 -9.14 -2.68
C PHE A 73 4.54 -8.96 -3.18
N LEU A 74 4.16 -7.78 -3.68
CA LEU A 74 2.82 -7.54 -4.26
C LEU A 74 2.53 -8.46 -5.45
N ASN A 75 3.52 -8.68 -6.32
CA ASN A 75 3.39 -9.62 -7.43
C ASN A 75 3.20 -11.06 -6.93
N ARG A 76 3.91 -11.46 -5.86
CA ARG A 76 3.77 -12.77 -5.22
C ARG A 76 2.40 -12.97 -4.60
N ILE A 77 1.88 -11.99 -3.84
CA ILE A 77 0.51 -12.04 -3.30
C ILE A 77 -0.47 -12.24 -4.44
N THR A 78 -0.33 -11.45 -5.52
CA THR A 78 -1.25 -11.52 -6.66
C THR A 78 -1.22 -12.91 -7.30
N ALA A 79 -0.02 -13.46 -7.52
CA ALA A 79 0.17 -14.78 -8.12
C ALA A 79 -0.36 -15.93 -7.25
N VAL A 80 -0.26 -15.82 -5.92
CA VAL A 80 -0.73 -16.86 -4.98
C VAL A 80 -2.23 -16.75 -4.74
N MET A 81 -2.73 -15.57 -4.39
CA MET A 81 -4.12 -15.37 -3.97
C MET A 81 -5.11 -15.38 -5.15
N TYR A 82 -4.69 -14.91 -6.32
CA TYR A 82 -5.56 -14.66 -7.47
C TYR A 82 -5.19 -15.52 -8.68
N ASN A 83 -4.59 -16.70 -8.46
CA ASN A 83 -4.29 -17.65 -9.52
C ASN A 83 -5.59 -18.18 -10.16
N PRO A 84 -5.85 -17.92 -11.46
CA PRO A 84 -7.08 -18.37 -12.12
C PRO A 84 -7.16 -19.88 -12.30
N HIS A 85 -6.04 -20.60 -12.17
CA HIS A 85 -5.96 -22.04 -12.37
C HIS A 85 -6.17 -22.86 -11.07
N GLU A 86 -6.33 -22.20 -9.92
CA GLU A 86 -6.49 -22.88 -8.65
C GLU A 86 -7.92 -23.35 -8.40
N SER A 87 -8.11 -24.67 -8.37
CA SER A 87 -9.40 -25.34 -8.13
C SER A 87 -9.94 -25.17 -6.72
N TRP A 88 -9.16 -24.61 -5.78
CA TRP A 88 -9.54 -24.41 -4.38
C TRP A 88 -10.74 -23.47 -4.20
N ARG A 89 -10.92 -22.49 -5.09
CA ARG A 89 -12.11 -21.61 -5.10
C ARG A 89 -13.41 -22.33 -5.45
N LYS A 90 -13.33 -23.55 -6.00
CA LYS A 90 -14.47 -24.41 -6.36
C LYS A 90 -14.66 -25.59 -5.39
N LYS A 91 -13.85 -25.66 -4.32
CA LYS A 91 -14.00 -26.67 -3.27
C LYS A 91 -15.03 -26.23 -2.23
N ASP A 92 -15.38 -27.16 -1.35
CA ASP A 92 -16.12 -26.91 -0.12
C ASP A 92 -15.66 -25.64 0.62
N HIS A 93 -16.61 -24.83 1.10
CA HIS A 93 -16.37 -23.53 1.71
C HIS A 93 -15.49 -23.63 2.97
N THR A 94 -15.63 -24.69 3.76
CA THR A 94 -14.81 -24.87 4.97
C THR A 94 -13.33 -25.06 4.61
N THR A 95 -13.07 -25.90 3.60
CA THR A 95 -11.69 -26.12 3.11
C THR A 95 -11.10 -24.84 2.52
N TYR A 96 -11.90 -24.08 1.78
CA TYR A 96 -11.46 -22.81 1.18
C TYR A 96 -11.13 -21.75 2.24
N VAL A 97 -11.99 -21.57 3.24
CA VAL A 97 -11.73 -20.64 4.35
C VAL A 97 -10.49 -21.02 5.14
N ALA A 98 -10.29 -22.31 5.44
CA ALA A 98 -9.10 -22.77 6.15
C ALA A 98 -7.82 -22.43 5.37
N TRP A 99 -7.82 -22.62 4.05
CA TRP A 99 -6.72 -22.22 3.17
C TRP A 99 -6.53 -20.70 3.16
N LEU A 100 -7.61 -19.92 2.96
CA LEU A 100 -7.57 -18.45 2.94
C LEU A 100 -6.93 -17.88 4.22
N LEU A 101 -7.39 -18.32 5.39
CA LEU A 101 -6.86 -17.84 6.66
C LEU A 101 -5.38 -18.21 6.83
N LYS A 102 -5.00 -19.43 6.45
CA LYS A 102 -3.60 -19.87 6.50
C LYS A 102 -2.71 -19.00 5.62
N ILE A 103 -3.03 -18.90 4.33
CA ILE A 103 -2.17 -18.19 3.37
C ILE A 103 -2.13 -16.69 3.65
N SER A 104 -3.25 -16.09 4.06
CA SER A 104 -3.29 -14.69 4.45
C SER A 104 -2.43 -14.41 5.67
N ASN A 105 -2.41 -15.29 6.67
CA ASN A 105 -1.54 -15.14 7.85
C ASN A 105 -0.05 -15.27 7.48
N GLU A 106 0.31 -16.21 6.62
CA GLU A 106 1.69 -16.37 6.15
C GLU A 106 2.17 -15.14 5.37
N LEU A 107 1.34 -14.64 4.44
CA LEU A 107 1.66 -13.44 3.66
C LEU A 107 1.72 -12.18 4.53
N GLN A 108 0.78 -12.04 5.47
CA GLN A 108 0.77 -10.91 6.40
C GLN A 108 2.03 -10.90 7.27
N SER A 109 2.40 -12.04 7.85
CA SER A 109 3.63 -12.17 8.66
C SER A 109 4.87 -11.77 7.86
N HIS A 110 4.94 -12.17 6.58
CA HIS A 110 6.04 -11.79 5.71
C HIS A 110 6.04 -10.29 5.38
N HIS A 111 4.87 -9.71 5.10
CA HIS A 111 4.73 -8.26 4.84
C HIS A 111 5.12 -7.41 6.04
N GLU A 112 4.68 -7.81 7.23
CA GLU A 112 5.04 -7.18 8.50
C GLU A 112 6.54 -7.31 8.76
N ALA A 113 7.15 -8.47 8.53
CA ALA A 113 8.59 -8.64 8.68
C ALA A 113 9.39 -7.71 7.73
N ILE A 114 8.95 -7.55 6.47
CA ILE A 114 9.58 -6.59 5.55
C ILE A 114 9.46 -5.17 6.11
N HIS A 115 8.28 -4.80 6.62
CA HIS A 115 8.00 -3.44 7.08
C HIS A 115 8.69 -3.10 8.42
N CYS A 116 8.73 -4.03 9.37
CA CYS A 116 9.41 -3.86 10.66
C CYS A 116 10.94 -3.71 10.51
N ASN A 117 11.51 -4.25 9.43
CA ASN A 117 12.92 -4.10 9.11
C ASN A 117 13.23 -2.82 8.31
N LEU A 118 12.24 -1.96 8.05
CA LEU A 118 12.50 -0.67 7.42
C LEU A 118 13.23 0.25 8.41
N PRO A 119 14.35 0.87 8.00
CA PRO A 119 14.99 1.88 8.82
C PRO A 119 14.01 2.98 9.22
N PRO A 120 13.93 3.37 10.51
CA PRO A 120 12.95 4.35 10.99
C PRO A 120 13.00 5.69 10.24
N PHE A 121 14.18 6.11 9.77
CA PHE A 121 14.35 7.35 9.02
C PHE A 121 13.62 7.35 7.66
N LEU A 122 13.27 6.18 7.10
CA LEU A 122 12.46 6.09 5.87
C LEU A 122 10.99 6.41 6.12
N LEU A 123 10.56 6.42 7.38
CA LEU A 123 9.16 6.63 7.79
C LEU A 123 9.00 7.75 8.82
N SER A 124 10.09 8.32 9.34
CA SER A 124 10.11 9.33 10.40
C SER A 124 9.54 10.68 9.98
N THR A 125 9.53 10.95 8.68
CA THR A 125 9.02 12.19 8.11
C THR A 125 7.51 12.06 7.94
N ASP A 126 6.71 12.86 8.66
CA ASP A 126 5.28 12.98 8.34
C ASP A 126 5.12 13.92 7.14
N PRO A 127 4.64 13.44 5.98
CA PRO A 127 4.40 14.29 4.82
C PRO A 127 3.42 15.43 5.09
N ARG A 128 2.58 15.32 6.12
CA ARG A 128 1.60 16.35 6.52
C ARG A 128 2.20 17.45 7.39
N ALA A 129 3.39 17.26 7.96
CA ALA A 129 4.04 18.22 8.84
C ALA A 129 4.81 19.32 8.10
N PHE A 130 4.89 19.25 6.77
CA PHE A 130 5.63 20.22 5.95
C PHE A 130 4.66 21.23 5.34
N PRO A 131 4.88 22.55 5.53
CA PRO A 131 3.98 23.58 5.01
C PRO A 131 3.92 23.52 3.49
N HIS A 132 2.69 23.53 2.97
CA HIS A 132 2.42 23.66 1.55
C HIS A 132 2.63 25.12 1.13
N ASP A 133 3.47 25.36 0.12
CA ASP A 133 3.58 26.69 -0.49
C ASP A 133 2.21 27.06 -1.10
N THR A 134 1.48 27.97 -0.44
CA THR A 134 0.32 28.62 -1.04
C THR A 134 0.76 29.43 -2.27
N PRO A 135 0.13 29.26 -3.44
CA PRO A 135 0.49 30.01 -4.63
C PRO A 135 0.22 31.50 -4.38
N GLY A 136 1.29 32.27 -4.16
CA GLY A 136 1.23 33.71 -3.95
C GLY A 136 2.08 34.26 -2.81
N THR A 137 2.72 33.42 -2.00
CA THR A 137 3.57 33.91 -0.90
C THR A 137 4.80 33.03 -0.71
N THR A 138 5.93 33.38 -1.33
CA THR A 138 7.25 33.15 -0.72
C THR A 138 8.37 33.89 -1.47
N ASN A 139 8.97 34.84 -0.76
CA ASN A 139 10.20 35.56 -1.14
C ASN A 139 11.47 34.84 -0.64
N LYS A 140 11.42 33.52 -0.42
CA LYS A 140 12.59 32.70 -0.06
C LYS A 140 12.46 31.32 -0.67
N ALA A 141 13.05 31.16 -1.86
CA ALA A 141 13.24 29.86 -2.51
C ALA A 141 14.30 29.06 -1.75
N THR A 142 13.93 28.46 -0.61
CA THR A 142 14.57 27.22 -0.20
C THR A 142 14.19 26.17 -1.23
N ASP A 143 15.11 25.32 -1.67
CA ASP A 143 14.89 24.35 -2.75
C ASP A 143 13.94 23.21 -2.30
N HIS A 144 12.66 23.54 -2.10
CA HIS A 144 11.61 22.64 -1.61
C HIS A 144 11.29 21.50 -2.59
N ARG A 145 11.83 21.56 -3.82
CA ARG A 145 11.73 20.49 -4.81
C ARG A 145 12.42 19.21 -4.36
N GLU A 146 13.57 19.29 -3.70
CA GLU A 146 14.29 18.11 -3.22
C GLU A 146 13.49 17.34 -2.14
N PHE A 147 12.84 18.08 -1.22
CA PHE A 147 11.98 17.49 -0.19
C PHE A 147 10.67 16.92 -0.76
N SER A 148 10.11 17.50 -1.81
CA SER A 148 8.85 17.04 -2.41
C SER A 148 8.91 15.59 -2.93
N ASN A 149 10.04 15.20 -3.52
CA ASN A 149 10.26 13.82 -3.98
C ASN A 149 10.46 12.86 -2.81
N HIS A 150 11.16 13.29 -1.76
CA HIS A 150 11.35 12.49 -0.56
C HIS A 150 10.00 12.21 0.15
N LEU A 151 9.18 13.24 0.36
CA LEU A 151 7.85 13.09 0.99
C LEU A 151 6.94 12.16 0.17
N TRP A 152 6.94 12.30 -1.15
CA TRP A 152 6.20 11.39 -2.02
C TRP A 152 6.71 9.95 -1.94
N ASN A 153 8.03 9.74 -1.82
CA ASN A 153 8.61 8.40 -1.65
C ASN A 153 8.18 7.76 -0.34
N VAL A 154 8.11 8.53 0.75
CA VAL A 154 7.58 8.07 2.04
C VAL A 154 6.10 7.69 1.91
N SER A 155 5.27 8.54 1.31
CA SER A 155 3.85 8.24 1.05
C SER A 155 3.66 7.00 0.18
N ARG A 156 4.51 6.79 -0.83
CA ARG A 156 4.47 5.57 -1.64
C ARG A 156 4.87 4.33 -0.85
N LEU A 157 5.86 4.43 0.03
CA LEU A 157 6.27 3.32 0.87
C LEU A 157 5.13 2.90 1.81
N ARG A 158 4.53 3.87 2.51
CA ARG A 158 3.34 3.65 3.36
C ARG A 158 2.14 3.14 2.54
N GLY A 159 1.88 3.75 1.40
CA GLY A 159 0.79 3.35 0.51
C GLY A 159 0.95 1.92 0.00
N ARG A 160 2.17 1.47 -0.30
CA ARG A 160 2.41 0.08 -0.69
C ARG A 160 2.23 -0.90 0.45
N TYR A 161 2.50 -0.49 1.68
CA TYR A 161 2.15 -1.30 2.85
C TYR A 161 0.64 -1.53 2.90
N CYS A 162 -0.16 -0.47 2.81
CA CYS A 162 -1.62 -0.57 2.77
C CYS A 162 -2.11 -1.37 1.56
N ALA A 163 -1.51 -1.20 0.38
CA ALA A 163 -1.86 -1.99 -0.81
C ALA A 163 -1.55 -3.48 -0.65
N GLY A 164 -0.47 -3.84 0.04
CA GLY A 164 -0.14 -5.22 0.37
C GLY A 164 -1.19 -5.85 1.28
N GLN A 165 -1.52 -5.18 2.38
CA GLN A 165 -2.55 -5.63 3.32
C GLN A 165 -3.92 -5.76 2.66
N TYR A 166 -4.30 -4.77 1.84
CA TYR A 166 -5.49 -4.83 1.00
C TYR A 166 -5.52 -6.08 0.10
N LEU A 167 -4.44 -6.37 -0.65
CA LEU A 167 -4.42 -7.53 -1.55
C LEU A 167 -4.50 -8.87 -0.81
N ILE A 168 -3.86 -8.98 0.35
CA ILE A 168 -3.89 -10.17 1.21
C ILE A 168 -5.31 -10.40 1.72
N CYS A 169 -5.93 -9.37 2.30
CA CYS A 169 -7.20 -9.49 2.99
C CYS A 169 -8.43 -9.44 2.06
N ARG A 170 -8.29 -8.90 0.85
CA ARG A 170 -9.39 -8.76 -0.12
C ARG A 170 -10.04 -10.09 -0.49
N ALA A 171 -9.30 -11.19 -0.53
CA ALA A 171 -9.89 -12.49 -0.84
C ALA A 171 -10.90 -12.96 0.22
N SER A 172 -10.65 -12.65 1.50
CA SER A 172 -11.61 -12.88 2.59
C SER A 172 -12.83 -11.96 2.46
N TYR A 173 -12.60 -10.67 2.14
CA TYR A 173 -13.67 -9.72 1.87
C TYR A 173 -14.59 -10.19 0.73
N GLU A 174 -14.02 -10.63 -0.40
CA GLU A 174 -14.77 -11.16 -1.54
C GLU A 174 -15.54 -12.43 -1.17
N PHE A 175 -14.95 -13.32 -0.34
CA PHE A 175 -15.65 -14.52 0.12
C PHE A 175 -16.91 -14.18 0.93
N VAL A 176 -16.82 -13.25 1.90
CA VAL A 176 -17.97 -12.81 2.71
C VAL A 176 -19.03 -12.14 1.85
N LEU A 177 -18.61 -11.28 0.91
CA LEU A 177 -19.52 -10.58 0.01
C LEU A 177 -20.30 -11.54 -0.91
N LEU A 178 -19.64 -12.59 -1.40
CA LEU A 178 -20.23 -13.54 -2.34
C LEU A 178 -20.95 -14.70 -1.66
N ASN A 179 -20.61 -15.02 -0.41
CA ASN A 179 -21.15 -16.18 0.32
C ASN A 179 -21.55 -15.80 1.76
N PRO A 180 -22.50 -14.87 1.95
CA PRO A 180 -22.81 -14.31 3.27
C PRO A 180 -23.29 -15.36 4.28
N GLU A 181 -24.15 -16.29 3.87
CA GLU A 181 -24.66 -17.37 4.74
C GLU A 181 -23.55 -18.35 5.16
N ALA A 182 -22.67 -18.69 4.21
CA ALA A 182 -21.54 -19.58 4.48
C ALA A 182 -20.51 -18.92 5.40
N ALA A 183 -20.28 -17.61 5.26
CA ALA A 183 -19.41 -16.88 6.17
C ALA A 183 -20.00 -16.79 7.58
N ALA A 184 -21.30 -16.49 7.70
CA ALA A 184 -21.99 -16.36 8.98
C ALA A 184 -22.06 -17.68 9.77
N SER A 185 -22.22 -18.80 9.09
CA SER A 185 -22.27 -20.14 9.70
C SER A 185 -20.91 -20.80 9.90
N HIS A 186 -19.82 -20.19 9.41
CA HIS A 186 -18.49 -20.81 9.48
C HIS A 186 -17.95 -20.82 10.92
N PRO A 187 -17.36 -21.92 11.43
CA PRO A 187 -16.80 -21.99 12.78
C PRO A 187 -15.70 -20.96 13.08
N ARG A 188 -15.04 -20.47 12.02
CA ARG A 188 -13.99 -19.43 12.06
C ARG A 188 -14.47 -18.08 11.52
N GLY A 189 -15.77 -17.80 11.56
CA GLY A 189 -16.38 -16.60 10.99
C GLY A 189 -15.74 -15.30 11.50
N GLN A 190 -15.42 -15.22 12.80
CA GLN A 190 -14.77 -14.05 13.38
C GLN A 190 -13.40 -13.76 12.75
N GLU A 191 -12.56 -14.78 12.55
CA GLU A 191 -11.24 -14.59 11.94
C GLU A 191 -11.35 -14.10 10.48
N ILE A 192 -12.39 -14.52 9.75
CA ILE A 192 -12.66 -14.01 8.40
C ILE A 192 -13.07 -12.53 8.48
N MET A 193 -13.94 -12.18 9.42
CA MET A 193 -14.39 -10.79 9.62
C MET A 193 -13.24 -9.88 10.06
N ASP A 194 -12.30 -10.37 10.87
CA ASP A 194 -11.08 -9.63 11.21
C ASP A 194 -10.24 -9.34 9.96
N LYS A 195 -10.13 -10.30 9.01
CA LYS A 195 -9.49 -10.02 7.71
C LYS A 195 -10.28 -9.01 6.89
N CYS A 196 -11.61 -9.07 6.86
CA CYS A 196 -12.44 -8.07 6.19
C CYS A 196 -12.19 -6.67 6.77
N LYS A 197 -12.13 -6.55 8.10
CA LYS A 197 -11.81 -5.31 8.80
C LYS A 197 -10.43 -4.79 8.39
N SER A 198 -9.40 -5.62 8.41
CA SER A 198 -8.06 -5.22 7.96
C SER A 198 -8.02 -4.78 6.49
N CYS A 199 -8.82 -5.41 5.62
CA CYS A 199 -8.98 -4.97 4.23
C CYS A 199 -9.56 -3.55 4.15
N ILE A 200 -10.63 -3.28 4.90
CA ILE A 200 -11.32 -1.98 4.91
C ILE A 200 -10.41 -0.89 5.49
N GLU A 201 -9.76 -1.16 6.62
CA GLU A 201 -8.80 -0.25 7.26
C GLU A 201 -7.63 0.09 6.31
N SER A 202 -7.10 -0.91 5.61
CA SER A 202 -6.04 -0.71 4.63
C SER A 202 -6.47 0.18 3.47
N CYS A 203 -7.71 0.03 2.98
CA CYS A 203 -8.29 0.93 1.99
C CYS A 203 -8.40 2.36 2.54
N VAL A 204 -8.85 2.52 3.78
CA VAL A 204 -8.98 3.83 4.44
C VAL A 204 -7.63 4.52 4.56
N ASP A 205 -6.64 3.82 5.09
CA ASP A 205 -5.29 4.36 5.30
C ASP A 205 -4.63 4.72 3.98
N PHE A 206 -4.76 3.87 2.95
CA PHE A 206 -4.23 4.15 1.63
C PHE A 206 -4.78 5.47 1.06
N VAL A 207 -6.10 5.66 1.13
CA VAL A 207 -6.74 6.90 0.65
C VAL A 207 -6.20 8.10 1.42
N LYS A 208 -6.16 8.02 2.76
CA LYS A 208 -5.66 9.09 3.63
C LYS A 208 -4.20 9.44 3.38
N ILE A 209 -3.34 8.46 3.09
CA ILE A 209 -1.92 8.67 2.77
C ILE A 209 -1.75 9.55 1.53
N PHE A 210 -2.58 9.34 0.52
CA PHE A 210 -2.49 10.08 -0.74
C PHE A 210 -3.34 11.37 -0.78
N SER A 211 -4.11 11.66 0.28
CA SER A 211 -4.81 12.94 0.47
C SER A 211 -3.89 14.10 0.88
N ILE A 212 -2.69 14.18 0.31
CA ILE A 212 -1.70 15.24 0.56
C ILE A 212 -1.32 15.94 -0.75
N GLU A 213 -1.17 17.27 -0.75
CA GLU A 213 -0.55 18.04 -1.85
C GLU A 213 0.97 18.19 -1.60
N PRO A 214 1.85 18.17 -2.62
CA PRO A 214 1.59 18.05 -4.05
C PRO A 214 1.47 16.60 -4.55
N VAL A 215 0.76 16.40 -5.67
CA VAL A 215 0.76 15.14 -6.41
C VAL A 215 2.03 15.03 -7.24
N ASN A 216 2.80 13.97 -7.08
CA ASN A 216 3.90 13.68 -7.98
C ASN A 216 3.35 13.01 -9.25
N SER A 217 3.26 13.79 -10.33
CA SER A 217 2.83 13.32 -11.64
C SER A 217 3.91 12.55 -12.41
N MET A 218 5.16 12.57 -11.94
CA MET A 218 6.29 11.99 -12.66
C MET A 218 6.41 10.48 -12.51
N THR A 219 6.01 9.91 -11.36
CA THR A 219 6.27 8.47 -11.10
C THR A 219 5.11 7.72 -10.45
N ASN A 220 4.63 6.69 -11.16
CA ASN A 220 3.61 5.73 -10.70
C ASN A 220 2.23 6.33 -10.36
N LEU A 221 1.93 7.56 -10.79
CA LEU A 221 0.64 8.20 -10.52
C LEU A 221 -0.54 7.36 -11.04
N PHE A 222 -0.40 6.77 -12.24
CA PHE A 222 -1.42 5.88 -12.80
C PHE A 222 -1.69 4.67 -11.88
N ALA A 223 -0.65 3.97 -11.41
CA ALA A 223 -0.82 2.82 -10.55
C ALA A 223 -1.44 3.20 -9.18
N THR A 224 -1.01 4.33 -8.60
CA THR A 224 -1.61 4.87 -7.38
C THR A 224 -3.09 5.17 -7.57
N GLY A 225 -3.46 5.84 -8.67
CA GLY A 225 -4.86 6.15 -8.94
C GLY A 225 -5.71 4.92 -9.21
N MET A 226 -5.19 3.89 -9.90
CA MET A 226 -5.92 2.62 -10.07
C MET A 226 -6.17 1.93 -8.72
N ALA A 227 -5.18 1.93 -7.82
CA ALA A 227 -5.36 1.42 -6.46
C ALA A 227 -6.39 2.24 -5.67
N THR A 228 -6.32 3.58 -5.72
CA THR A 228 -7.33 4.46 -5.11
C THR A 228 -8.72 4.14 -5.64
N PHE A 229 -8.89 3.99 -6.95
CA PHE A 229 -10.18 3.65 -7.56
C PHE A 229 -10.73 2.31 -7.05
N ALA A 230 -9.90 1.25 -7.06
CA ALA A 230 -10.31 -0.06 -6.57
C ALA A 230 -10.67 -0.06 -5.07
N MET A 231 -9.89 0.64 -4.25
CA MET A 231 -10.12 0.73 -2.82
C MET A 231 -11.37 1.57 -2.49
N VAL A 232 -11.62 2.67 -3.22
CA VAL A 232 -12.87 3.44 -3.07
C VAL A 232 -14.10 2.61 -3.44
N ILE A 233 -14.02 1.75 -4.47
CA ILE A 233 -15.10 0.80 -4.77
C ILE A 233 -15.37 -0.12 -3.58
N ILE A 234 -14.33 -0.68 -2.97
CA ILE A 234 -14.46 -1.56 -1.80
C ILE A 234 -15.13 -0.83 -0.64
N LEU A 235 -14.69 0.40 -0.33
CA LEU A 235 -15.31 1.22 0.72
C LEU A 235 -16.78 1.51 0.40
N MET A 236 -17.11 1.88 -0.85
CA MET A 236 -18.49 2.10 -1.27
C MET A 236 -19.36 0.85 -1.10
N ILE A 237 -18.89 -0.31 -1.57
CA ILE A 237 -19.61 -1.59 -1.42
C ILE A 237 -19.82 -1.91 0.06
N THR A 238 -18.75 -1.78 0.87
CA THR A 238 -18.77 -2.03 2.32
C THR A 238 -19.91 -1.27 2.98
N THR A 239 -20.06 0.02 2.67
CA THR A 239 -21.13 0.85 3.27
C THR A 239 -22.55 0.52 2.81
N SER A 240 -22.73 -0.29 1.77
CA SER A 240 -24.05 -0.75 1.29
C SER A 240 -24.34 -2.22 1.58
N SER A 241 -23.40 -2.93 2.21
CA SER A 241 -23.47 -4.37 2.44
C SER A 241 -23.71 -4.65 3.93
N PRO A 242 -24.83 -5.30 4.31
CA PRO A 242 -25.16 -5.53 5.72
C PRO A 242 -24.14 -6.40 6.44
N GLN A 243 -23.44 -7.28 5.73
CA GLN A 243 -22.44 -8.20 6.28
C GLN A 243 -21.26 -7.49 6.95
N PHE A 244 -21.01 -6.22 6.60
CA PHE A 244 -19.85 -5.48 7.09
C PHE A 244 -20.21 -4.41 8.12
N GLN A 245 -21.47 -4.29 8.52
CA GLN A 245 -21.96 -3.18 9.36
C GLN A 245 -21.14 -3.00 10.65
N GLU A 246 -20.69 -4.10 11.26
CA GLU A 246 -19.91 -4.10 12.51
C GLU A 246 -18.44 -3.69 12.33
N VAL A 247 -17.93 -3.71 11.09
CA VAL A 247 -16.51 -3.42 10.79
C VAL A 247 -16.32 -2.13 9.99
N ILE A 248 -17.38 -1.32 9.84
CA ILE A 248 -17.32 -0.03 9.14
C ILE A 248 -16.63 1.02 10.03
N PRO A 249 -15.53 1.65 9.58
CA PRO A 249 -14.93 2.79 10.28
C PRO A 249 -15.86 4.00 10.31
N ALA A 250 -15.84 4.75 11.41
CA ALA A 250 -16.73 5.89 11.62
C ALA A 250 -16.58 6.99 10.55
N ASP A 251 -15.39 7.17 10.01
CA ASP A 251 -15.05 8.21 9.03
C ASP A 251 -15.05 7.74 7.57
N ILE A 252 -15.69 6.59 7.29
CA ILE A 252 -15.62 5.97 5.96
C ILE A 252 -16.20 6.85 4.84
N GLU A 253 -17.24 7.65 5.12
CA GLU A 253 -17.86 8.52 4.10
C GLU A 253 -16.95 9.67 3.73
N GLU A 254 -16.31 10.32 4.71
CA GLU A 254 -15.30 11.35 4.49
C GLU A 254 -14.13 10.79 3.67
N VAL A 255 -13.72 9.56 3.96
CA VAL A 255 -12.65 8.88 3.24
C VAL A 255 -13.04 8.54 1.81
N ILE A 256 -14.28 8.09 1.55
CA ILE A 256 -14.78 7.87 0.19
C ILE A 256 -14.72 9.18 -0.62
N ILE A 257 -15.16 10.29 -0.03
CA ILE A 257 -15.10 11.62 -0.65
C ILE A 257 -13.64 12.01 -0.92
N ALA A 258 -12.74 11.83 0.05
CA ALA A 258 -11.32 12.12 -0.11
C ALA A 258 -10.69 11.29 -1.23
N GLY A 259 -11.09 10.03 -1.40
CA GLY A 259 -10.65 9.16 -2.49
C GLY A 259 -11.10 9.65 -3.87
N GLN A 260 -12.35 10.12 -3.98
CA GLN A 260 -12.85 10.76 -5.21
C GLN A 260 -12.09 12.06 -5.51
N GLN A 261 -11.81 12.88 -4.50
CA GLN A 261 -11.01 14.10 -4.65
C GLN A 261 -9.57 13.79 -5.09
N ASN A 262 -8.96 12.74 -4.54
CA ASN A 262 -7.64 12.26 -4.97
C ASN A 262 -7.65 11.89 -6.46
N LEU A 263 -8.63 11.10 -6.91
CA LEU A 263 -8.75 10.74 -8.34
C LEU A 263 -8.99 11.94 -9.24
N LYS A 264 -9.82 12.91 -8.82
CA LYS A 264 -10.02 14.18 -9.55
C LYS A 264 -8.73 14.97 -9.67
N ARG A 265 -7.90 14.97 -8.64
CA ARG A 265 -6.60 15.63 -8.67
C ARG A 265 -5.61 14.88 -9.55
N PHE A 266 -5.60 13.55 -9.51
CA PHE A 266 -4.79 12.72 -10.40
C PHE A 266 -5.19 12.88 -11.87
N SER A 267 -6.48 13.15 -12.13
CA SER A 267 -6.98 13.34 -13.50
C SER A 267 -6.43 14.58 -14.19
N LEU A 268 -5.92 15.56 -13.43
CA LEU A 268 -5.20 16.72 -13.99
C LEU A 268 -3.93 16.31 -14.74
N SER A 269 -3.33 15.18 -14.36
CA SER A 269 -2.13 14.62 -15.02
C SER A 269 -2.43 13.38 -15.87
N VAL A 270 -3.47 12.62 -15.54
CA VAL A 270 -3.83 11.34 -16.18
C VAL A 270 -5.32 11.32 -16.49
N ARG A 271 -5.69 11.72 -17.71
CA ARG A 271 -7.09 11.99 -18.10
C ARG A 271 -8.01 10.78 -18.00
N GLU A 272 -7.47 9.56 -18.06
CA GLU A 272 -8.22 8.30 -17.91
C GLU A 272 -9.01 8.24 -16.60
N PHE A 273 -8.55 8.92 -15.54
CA PHE A 273 -9.29 8.97 -14.27
C PHE A 273 -10.61 9.74 -14.34
N GLU A 274 -10.83 10.59 -15.37
CA GLU A 274 -12.15 11.20 -15.61
C GLU A 274 -13.22 10.15 -15.89
N TRP A 275 -12.87 9.07 -16.61
CA TRP A 275 -13.78 7.95 -16.83
C TRP A 275 -14.06 7.20 -15.53
N HIS A 276 -13.02 6.91 -14.75
CA HIS A 276 -13.14 6.21 -13.46
C HIS A 276 -14.03 6.98 -12.47
N LEU A 277 -13.92 8.31 -12.42
CA LEU A 277 -14.77 9.17 -11.60
C LEU A 277 -16.25 9.07 -12.00
N ARG A 278 -16.56 8.98 -13.30
CA ARG A 278 -17.93 8.79 -13.78
C ARG A 278 -18.49 7.44 -13.35
N GLU A 279 -17.69 6.38 -13.36
CA GLU A 279 -18.11 5.07 -12.85
C GLU A 279 -18.33 5.09 -11.33
N LEU A 280 -17.46 5.74 -10.55
CA LEU A 280 -17.68 5.93 -9.11
C LEU A 280 -18.96 6.71 -8.82
N ALA A 281 -19.30 7.72 -9.64
CA ALA A 281 -20.52 8.49 -9.46
C ALA A 281 -21.80 7.66 -9.76
N LYS A 282 -21.74 6.69 -10.67
CA LYS A 282 -22.84 5.73 -10.88
C LYS A 282 -22.98 4.81 -9.67
N LEU A 283 -21.87 4.25 -9.20
CA LEU A 283 -21.86 3.37 -8.03
C LEU A 283 -22.38 4.09 -6.78
N ASP A 284 -21.94 5.32 -6.52
CA ASP A 284 -22.36 6.11 -5.36
C ASP A 284 -23.86 6.44 -5.38
N ARG A 285 -24.45 6.71 -6.56
CA ARG A 285 -25.91 6.88 -6.71
C ARG A 285 -26.65 5.60 -6.36
N ALA A 286 -26.22 4.45 -6.88
CA ALA A 286 -26.84 3.16 -6.59
C ALA A 286 -26.68 2.77 -5.11
N ARG A 287 -25.54 3.12 -4.49
CA ARG A 287 -25.26 2.93 -3.07
C ARG A 287 -26.20 3.76 -2.19
N LYS A 288 -26.37 5.04 -2.51
CA LYS A 288 -27.28 5.95 -1.79
C LYS A 288 -28.74 5.52 -1.90
N ALA A 289 -29.17 5.08 -3.08
CA ALA A 289 -30.53 4.53 -3.27
C ALA A 289 -30.78 3.33 -2.35
N ARG A 290 -29.87 2.35 -2.33
CA ARG A 290 -29.96 1.17 -1.44
C ARG A 290 -29.96 1.53 0.05
N LYS A 291 -29.14 2.49 0.45
CA LYS A 291 -29.15 2.99 1.85
C LYS A 291 -30.51 3.58 2.22
N ALA A 292 -31.14 4.33 1.32
CA ALA A 292 -32.45 4.92 1.55
C ALA A 292 -33.58 3.87 1.61
N GLU A 293 -33.51 2.83 0.77
CA GLU A 293 -34.43 1.68 0.81
C GLU A 293 -34.32 0.96 2.17
N ASN A 294 -33.10 0.56 2.58
CA ASN A 294 -32.89 -0.12 3.86
C ASN A 294 -33.36 0.72 5.06
N ALA A 295 -33.15 2.04 5.03
CA ALA A 295 -33.63 2.93 6.09
C ALA A 295 -35.17 3.03 6.13
N SER A 296 -35.83 2.89 4.98
CA SER A 296 -37.30 2.91 4.89
C SER A 296 -37.91 1.59 5.40
N ASP A 297 -37.29 0.45 5.09
CA ASP A 297 -37.75 -0.87 5.55
C ASP A 297 -37.63 -1.04 7.07
N MET A 298 -36.60 -0.42 7.69
CA MET A 298 -36.46 -0.39 9.14
C MET A 298 -37.56 0.43 9.84
N LEU A 299 -38.10 1.48 9.19
CA LEU A 299 -39.17 2.32 9.74
C LEU A 299 -40.57 1.69 9.60
N ILE A 300 -40.73 0.67 8.76
CA ILE A 300 -41.99 -0.04 8.53
C ILE A 300 -42.10 -1.29 9.42
N SER A 301 -40.98 -1.73 10.00
CA SER A 301 -40.90 -2.96 10.82
C SER A 301 -41.01 -2.71 12.33
N ASP A 302 -41.22 -1.45 12.75
CA ASP A 302 -41.55 -1.02 14.12
C ASP A 302 -43.06 -0.70 14.24
#